data_AF-T1AHI7-F1
#
_entry.id   AF-T1AHI7-F1
#
_cell.length_a   1.000
_cell.length_b   1.000
_cell.length_c   1.000
_cell.angle_alpha   90.00
_cell.angle_beta   90.00
_cell.angle_gamma   90.00
#
_symmetry.space_group_name_H-M   'P 1'
#
loop_
_entity.id
_entity.type
_entity.pdbx_description
1 polymer ?
#
loop_
_entity_poly.entity_id
_entity_poly.type
_entity_poly.pdbx_seq_one_letter_code
_entity_poly.pdbx_strand_id
1 'polypeptide(L)'
;NFVHGIVLVGAMVALGNAHTPLEKTIGFIGVLLASGNVVAATSPPSACSRCSSRVRTSAKAAKHERATGLGDGRSDSGGVFAAALLFIIGLKRMSSPKGARGGIIWAGVGMLIAGLVTFLWPGMHNDILILTAIFVGGLAAWWSGKRVPMTAMPQMVALYNGMGGGAAAAIACQELVRGHPFAPAPVVLAVIGALIGAVSFSGSLIAFAKLQGL
;
A
#
# COMPACT_ATOMS: atom_id res chain seq x y z
N ASN A 1 -2.16 -8.26 0.17
CA ASN A 1 -2.55 -6.91 -0.31
C ASN A 1 -2.15 -5.81 0.67
N PHE A 2 -2.60 -5.83 1.93
CA PHE A 2 -2.32 -4.75 2.89
C PHE A 2 -0.81 -4.42 3.06
N VAL A 3 0.03 -5.42 3.36
CA VAL A 3 1.50 -5.22 3.48
C VAL A 3 2.12 -4.74 2.17
N HIS A 4 1.60 -5.25 1.05
CA HIS A 4 2.04 -4.84 -0.28
C HIS A 4 1.74 -3.36 -0.56
N GLY A 5 0.85 -2.73 0.20
CA GLY A 5 0.58 -1.30 0.14
C GLY A 5 1.77 -0.44 0.57
N ILE A 6 2.80 -1.01 1.21
CA ILE A 6 4.02 -0.27 1.57
C ILE A 6 4.75 0.28 0.35
N VAL A 7 4.50 -0.31 -0.83
CA VAL A 7 4.98 0.19 -2.12
C VAL A 7 4.56 1.65 -2.38
N LEU A 8 3.50 2.15 -1.73
CA LEU A 8 3.11 3.56 -1.78
C LEU A 8 4.21 4.49 -1.29
N VAL A 9 4.91 4.13 -0.21
CA VAL A 9 6.03 4.92 0.33
C VAL A 9 7.14 5.05 -0.72
N GLY A 10 7.54 3.94 -1.35
CA GLY A 10 8.54 3.95 -2.41
C GLY A 10 8.11 4.79 -3.61
N ALA A 11 6.84 4.68 -4.02
CA ALA A 11 6.28 5.46 -5.13
C ALA A 11 6.23 6.97 -4.80
N MET A 12 5.92 7.34 -3.56
CA MET A 12 5.95 8.73 -3.10
C MET A 12 7.37 9.29 -3.17
N VAL A 13 8.37 8.57 -2.69
CA VAL A 13 9.78 9.00 -2.79
C VAL A 13 10.23 9.11 -4.25
N ALA A 14 9.81 8.17 -5.10
CA ALA A 14 10.11 8.20 -6.53
C ALA A 14 9.56 9.47 -7.18
N LEU A 15 8.26 9.76 -6.99
CA LEU A 15 7.60 10.95 -7.53
C LEU A 15 8.09 12.24 -6.86
N GLY A 16 8.39 12.21 -5.58
CA GLY A 16 8.84 13.36 -4.79
C GLY A 16 10.14 13.94 -5.30
N ASN A 17 11.04 13.08 -5.77
CA ASN A 17 12.33 13.49 -6.34
C ASN A 17 12.26 13.70 -7.88
N ALA A 18 11.08 13.60 -8.51
CA ALA A 18 10.97 13.60 -9.98
C ALA A 18 11.13 15.00 -10.58
N HIS A 19 12.10 15.17 -11.48
CA HIS A 19 12.37 16.46 -12.10
C HIS A 19 11.85 16.54 -13.54
N THR A 20 12.04 15.48 -14.32
CA THR A 20 11.62 15.43 -15.74
C THR A 20 10.12 15.07 -15.88
N PRO A 21 9.45 15.46 -16.98
CA PRO A 21 8.06 15.08 -17.23
C PRO A 21 7.86 13.56 -17.32
N LEU A 22 8.88 12.83 -17.81
CA LEU A 22 8.87 11.38 -17.86
C LEU A 22 8.87 10.77 -16.45
N GLU A 23 9.79 11.21 -15.58
CA GLU A 23 9.83 10.76 -14.17
C GLU A 23 8.55 11.13 -13.40
N LYS A 24 7.97 12.30 -13.67
CA LYS A 24 6.70 12.70 -13.04
C LYS A 24 5.56 11.79 -13.47
N THR A 25 5.51 11.41 -14.74
CA THR A 25 4.46 10.52 -15.27
C THR A 25 4.59 9.11 -14.70
N ILE A 26 5.80 8.54 -14.70
CA ILE A 26 6.07 7.21 -14.14
C ILE A 26 5.79 7.20 -12.64
N GLY A 27 6.30 8.19 -11.91
CA GLY A 27 6.04 8.33 -10.48
C GLY A 27 4.55 8.50 -10.16
N PHE A 28 3.82 9.30 -10.94
CA PHE A 28 2.37 9.49 -10.77
C PHE A 28 1.60 8.18 -10.94
N ILE A 29 1.90 7.40 -11.98
CA ILE A 29 1.30 6.08 -12.20
C ILE A 29 1.63 5.15 -11.03
N GLY A 30 2.88 5.16 -10.55
CA GLY A 30 3.31 4.37 -9.40
C GLY A 30 2.49 4.68 -8.14
N VAL A 31 2.32 5.96 -7.80
CA VAL A 31 1.53 6.40 -6.62
C VAL A 31 0.04 6.07 -6.79
N LEU A 32 -0.50 6.25 -8.00
CA LEU A 32 -1.90 5.95 -8.31
C LEU A 32 -2.20 4.45 -8.13
N LEU A 33 -1.36 3.57 -8.67
CA LEU A 33 -1.52 2.11 -8.51
C LEU A 33 -1.31 1.67 -7.05
N ALA A 34 -0.33 2.24 -6.37
CA ALA A 34 -0.03 1.91 -4.97
C ALA A 34 -1.15 2.33 -4.01
N SER A 35 -1.70 3.54 -4.18
CA SER A 35 -2.79 4.04 -3.35
C SER A 35 -4.06 3.21 -3.50
N GLY A 36 -4.33 2.71 -4.71
CA GLY A 36 -5.43 1.78 -4.95
C GLY A 36 -5.33 0.50 -4.11
N ASN A 37 -4.14 -0.09 -4.01
CA ASN A 37 -3.92 -1.30 -3.20
C ASN A 37 -4.04 -1.02 -1.68
N VAL A 38 -3.58 0.14 -1.20
CA VAL A 38 -3.72 0.54 0.22
C VAL A 38 -5.19 0.67 0.61
N VAL A 39 -5.98 1.39 -0.19
CA VAL A 39 -7.39 1.65 0.11
C VAL A 39 -8.25 0.41 -0.09
N ALA A 40 -7.94 -0.41 -1.08
CA ALA A 40 -8.63 -1.68 -1.28
C ALA A 40 -8.49 -2.65 -0.10
N ALA A 41 -7.34 -2.63 0.56
CA ALA A 41 -7.08 -3.50 1.70
C ALA A 41 -7.84 -3.06 2.97
N THR A 42 -8.21 -1.78 3.08
CA THR A 42 -8.95 -1.22 4.22
C THR A 42 -10.44 -1.04 3.94
N SER A 43 -10.86 -1.04 2.68
CA SER A 43 -12.26 -0.96 2.28
C SER A 43 -12.93 -2.31 2.50
N PRO A 44 -13.79 -2.47 3.53
CA PRO A 44 -14.58 -3.68 3.61
C PRO A 44 -15.51 -3.70 2.40
N PRO A 45 -15.63 -4.84 1.68
CA PRO A 45 -16.78 -5.01 0.80
C PRO A 45 -18.02 -4.75 1.65
N SER A 46 -19.03 -4.10 1.06
CA SER A 46 -20.22 -3.59 1.76
C SER A 46 -20.96 -4.63 2.63
N ALA A 47 -20.63 -5.93 2.49
CA ALA A 47 -21.12 -7.02 3.32
C ALA A 47 -20.14 -7.57 4.39
N CYS A 48 -18.84 -7.23 4.42
CA CYS A 48 -17.92 -7.69 5.47
C CYS A 48 -18.18 -7.02 6.84
N SER A 49 -18.69 -5.78 6.84
CA SER A 49 -19.28 -5.19 8.05
C SER A 49 -20.49 -5.99 8.58
N ARG A 50 -21.21 -6.67 7.67
CA ARG A 50 -22.42 -7.47 7.92
C ARG A 50 -22.14 -8.96 8.18
N CYS A 51 -20.99 -9.49 7.73
CA CYS A 51 -20.51 -10.85 8.03
C CYS A 51 -19.72 -10.88 9.36
N SER A 52 -18.97 -9.82 9.68
CA SER A 52 -18.36 -9.62 11.00
C SER A 52 -19.40 -9.56 12.13
N SER A 53 -20.63 -9.11 11.86
CA SER A 53 -21.72 -9.17 12.84
C SER A 53 -22.26 -10.58 13.06
N ARG A 54 -22.04 -11.55 12.15
CA ARG A 54 -22.42 -12.95 12.35
C ARG A 54 -21.47 -13.73 13.25
N VAL A 55 -20.25 -13.22 13.48
CA VAL A 55 -19.30 -13.74 14.47
C VAL A 55 -19.44 -13.02 15.83
N ARG A 56 -20.37 -12.07 15.96
CA ARG A 56 -20.69 -11.38 17.23
C ARG A 56 -21.81 -12.08 18.00
N THR A 57 -21.54 -13.26 18.52
CA THR A 57 -22.30 -13.75 19.68
C THR A 57 -21.44 -14.06 20.91
N SER A 58 -20.10 -14.13 20.79
CA SER A 58 -19.26 -14.48 21.94
C SER A 58 -17.91 -13.74 21.92
N ALA A 59 -17.85 -12.53 22.47
CA ALA A 59 -16.67 -11.95 23.14
C ALA A 59 -16.90 -10.46 23.42
N LYS A 60 -17.62 -10.16 24.49
CA LYS A 60 -17.44 -8.89 25.21
C LYS A 60 -16.14 -8.98 26.02
N ALA A 61 -15.55 -7.80 26.24
CA ALA A 61 -14.45 -7.48 27.16
C ALA A 61 -13.03 -7.84 26.71
N ALA A 62 -12.29 -6.82 26.26
CA ALA A 62 -10.93 -6.57 26.73
C ALA A 62 -10.60 -5.08 26.51
N LYS A 63 -10.41 -4.40 27.64
CA LYS A 63 -10.15 -2.99 27.83
C LYS A 63 -8.63 -2.78 27.85
N HIS A 64 -8.20 -1.57 27.49
CA HIS A 64 -6.93 -0.92 27.81
C HIS A 64 -5.66 -1.39 27.09
N GLU A 65 -5.03 -0.46 26.36
CA GLU A 65 -3.62 -0.09 26.61
C GLU A 65 -3.34 1.31 26.05
N ARG A 66 -2.78 2.16 26.93
CA ARG A 66 -2.32 3.52 26.67
C ARG A 66 -0.97 3.45 25.97
N ALA A 67 -0.85 4.01 24.77
CA ALA A 67 0.45 4.41 24.24
C ALA A 67 0.71 5.85 24.69
N THR A 68 1.40 5.98 25.82
CA THR A 68 1.95 7.26 26.30
C THR A 68 3.46 7.21 26.22
N GLY A 69 4.03 8.23 25.58
CA GLY A 69 5.44 8.59 25.66
C GLY A 69 6.29 8.10 24.49
N LEU A 70 6.74 9.03 23.66
CA LEU A 70 8.18 9.31 23.56
C LEU A 70 8.36 10.72 22.98
N GLY A 71 9.00 11.58 23.77
CA GLY A 71 9.46 12.90 23.35
C GLY A 71 10.92 12.85 22.90
N ASP A 72 11.17 13.73 21.93
CA ASP A 72 12.37 14.55 21.67
C ASP A 72 13.72 13.92 21.25
N GLY A 73 14.31 14.54 20.22
CA GLY A 73 15.68 14.34 19.74
C GLY A 73 15.83 13.65 18.37
N ARG A 74 15.82 14.44 17.28
CA ARG A 74 16.12 14.04 15.86
C ARG A 74 15.28 12.87 15.32
N SER A 75 14.08 13.21 14.84
CA SER A 75 12.95 12.30 14.66
C SER A 75 12.79 11.70 13.24
N ASP A 76 13.86 11.51 12.46
CA ASP A 76 13.71 11.08 11.06
C ASP A 76 13.56 9.55 10.93
N SER A 77 14.09 8.77 11.87
CA SER A 77 14.02 7.30 11.83
C SER A 77 12.91 6.70 12.71
N GLY A 78 12.52 7.38 13.80
CA GLY A 78 11.57 6.85 14.80
C GLY A 78 10.19 6.52 14.23
N GLY A 79 9.70 7.33 13.29
CA GLY A 79 8.40 7.12 12.66
C GLY A 79 8.32 5.85 11.79
N VAL A 80 9.39 5.53 11.06
CA VAL A 80 9.46 4.32 10.22
C VAL A 80 9.57 3.06 11.09
N PHE A 81 10.35 3.12 12.17
CA PHE A 81 10.41 2.02 13.15
C PHE A 81 9.05 1.79 13.82
N ALA A 82 8.35 2.85 14.23
CA ALA A 82 7.00 2.75 14.77
C ALA A 82 6.04 2.12 13.76
N ALA A 83 6.06 2.58 12.49
CA ALA A 83 5.25 1.99 11.43
C ALA A 83 5.53 0.48 11.26
N ALA A 84 6.80 0.08 11.21
CA ALA A 84 7.20 -1.32 11.09
C ALA A 84 6.67 -2.18 12.25
N LEU A 85 6.78 -1.71 13.49
CA LEU A 85 6.22 -2.40 14.66
C LEU A 85 4.70 -2.54 14.56
N LEU A 86 3.99 -1.50 14.12
CA LEU A 86 2.54 -1.53 13.92
C LEU A 86 2.12 -2.54 12.83
N PHE A 87 2.90 -2.66 11.74
CA PHE A 87 2.67 -3.69 10.73
C PHE A 87 2.86 -5.10 11.30
N ILE A 88 3.93 -5.34 12.06
CA ILE A 88 4.22 -6.65 12.69
C ILE A 88 3.09 -7.03 13.66
N ILE A 89 2.69 -6.11 14.53
CA ILE A 89 1.57 -6.32 15.47
C ILE A 89 0.27 -6.55 14.70
N GLY A 90 0.01 -5.77 13.65
CA GLY A 90 -1.14 -5.92 12.77
C GLY A 90 -1.23 -7.32 12.17
N LEU A 91 -0.14 -7.80 11.57
CA LEU A 91 -0.04 -9.14 10.98
C LEU A 91 -0.24 -10.24 12.01
N LYS A 92 0.42 -10.15 13.16
CA LYS A 92 0.29 -11.14 14.24
C LYS A 92 -1.16 -11.25 14.73
N ARG A 93 -1.88 -10.12 14.84
CA ARG A 93 -3.29 -10.11 15.25
C ARG A 93 -4.22 -10.65 14.16
N MET A 94 -3.87 -10.49 12.89
CA MET A 94 -4.63 -11.05 11.76
C MET A 94 -4.57 -12.58 11.68
N SER A 95 -3.57 -13.22 12.29
CA SER A 95 -3.45 -14.68 12.37
C SER A 95 -4.49 -15.36 13.27
N SER A 96 -5.36 -14.60 13.95
CA SER A 96 -6.46 -15.16 14.76
C SER A 96 -7.81 -14.49 14.43
N PRO A 97 -8.93 -15.25 14.37
CA PRO A 97 -10.25 -14.67 14.12
C PRO A 97 -10.65 -13.57 15.12
N LYS A 98 -10.27 -13.76 16.40
CA LYS A 98 -10.54 -12.80 17.48
C LYS A 98 -9.78 -11.47 17.30
N GLY A 99 -8.56 -11.55 16.79
CA GLY A 99 -7.69 -10.39 16.58
C GLY A 99 -7.82 -9.70 15.22
N ALA A 100 -8.43 -10.36 14.22
CA ALA A 100 -8.36 -9.95 12.82
C ALA A 100 -8.82 -8.51 12.54
N ARG A 101 -9.95 -8.09 13.11
CA ARG A 101 -10.45 -6.71 12.93
C ARG A 101 -9.56 -5.66 13.59
N GLY A 102 -8.99 -5.99 14.74
CA GLY A 102 -8.00 -5.11 15.37
C GLY A 102 -6.72 -5.05 14.55
N GLY A 103 -6.25 -6.19 14.05
CA GLY A 103 -5.02 -6.30 13.27
C GLY A 103 -5.02 -5.44 12.01
N ILE A 104 -6.11 -5.42 11.25
CA ILE A 104 -6.21 -4.55 10.06
C ILE A 104 -6.20 -3.06 10.42
N ILE A 105 -6.75 -2.67 11.59
CA ILE A 105 -6.71 -1.28 12.06
C ILE A 105 -5.28 -0.89 12.44
N TRP A 106 -4.59 -1.72 13.24
CA TRP A 106 -3.18 -1.49 13.61
C TRP A 106 -2.29 -1.33 12.38
N ALA A 107 -2.46 -2.22 11.41
CA ALA A 107 -1.74 -2.18 10.17
C ALA A 107 -2.10 -0.88 9.38
N GLY A 108 -3.39 -0.51 9.33
CA GLY A 108 -3.89 0.75 8.74
C GLY A 108 -3.22 2.00 9.31
N VAL A 109 -3.11 2.08 10.64
CA VAL A 109 -2.42 3.18 11.33
C VAL A 109 -0.92 3.17 10.98
N GLY A 110 -0.28 2.01 10.92
CA GLY A 110 1.11 1.88 10.47
C GLY A 110 1.33 2.43 9.06
N MET A 111 0.40 2.15 8.13
CA MET A 111 0.45 2.69 6.77
C MET A 111 0.29 4.21 6.73
N LEU A 112 -0.63 4.77 7.53
CA LEU A 112 -0.81 6.22 7.61
C LEU A 112 0.45 6.91 8.15
N ILE A 113 1.06 6.35 9.20
CA ILE A 113 2.31 6.88 9.77
C ILE A 113 3.43 6.81 8.74
N ALA A 114 3.60 5.67 8.06
CA ALA A 114 4.63 5.53 7.03
C ALA A 114 4.44 6.57 5.91
N GLY A 115 3.21 6.71 5.39
CA GLY A 115 2.90 7.71 4.37
C GLY A 115 3.14 9.16 4.83
N LEU A 116 2.75 9.51 6.07
CA LEU A 116 2.97 10.84 6.64
C LEU A 116 4.45 11.16 6.84
N VAL A 117 5.21 10.22 7.40
CA VAL A 117 6.67 10.38 7.60
C VAL A 117 7.37 10.57 6.25
N THR A 118 6.96 9.82 5.23
CA THR A 118 7.51 9.99 3.87
C THR A 118 7.09 11.30 3.23
N PHE A 119 5.83 11.71 3.38
CA PHE A 119 5.34 12.97 2.81
C PHE A 119 6.06 14.19 3.42
N LEU A 120 6.35 14.14 4.71
CA LEU A 120 7.06 15.20 5.43
C LEU A 120 8.60 15.07 5.35
N TRP A 121 9.11 14.14 4.55
CA TRP A 121 10.53 13.92 4.42
C TRP A 121 11.22 15.14 3.78
N PRO A 122 12.32 15.66 4.34
CA PRO A 122 13.01 16.82 3.78
C PRO A 122 13.48 16.58 2.35
N GLY A 123 13.21 17.54 1.44
CA GLY A 123 13.58 17.43 0.03
C GLY A 123 12.54 16.77 -0.88
N MET A 124 11.36 16.44 -0.35
CA MET A 124 10.21 16.05 -1.17
C MET A 124 9.69 17.25 -1.99
N HIS A 125 9.43 17.01 -3.27
CA HIS A 125 8.75 17.95 -4.16
C HIS A 125 7.46 17.30 -4.73
N ASN A 126 6.76 18.01 -5.62
CA ASN A 126 5.58 17.49 -6.32
C ASN A 126 4.39 17.09 -5.41
N ASP A 127 4.23 17.74 -4.26
CA ASP A 127 3.20 17.43 -3.24
C ASP A 127 1.78 17.35 -3.83
N ILE A 128 1.44 18.30 -4.71
CA ILE A 128 0.13 18.35 -5.37
C ILE A 128 -0.09 17.11 -6.25
N LEU A 129 0.93 16.66 -6.99
CA LEU A 129 0.84 15.46 -7.83
C LEU A 129 0.70 14.20 -6.97
N ILE A 130 1.45 14.11 -5.87
CA ILE A 130 1.38 12.99 -4.92
C ILE A 130 -0.03 12.91 -4.32
N LEU A 131 -0.54 14.02 -3.77
CA LEU A 131 -1.86 14.06 -3.14
C LEU A 131 -2.98 13.76 -4.15
N THR A 132 -2.85 14.28 -5.38
CA THR A 132 -3.83 14.00 -6.44
C THR A 132 -3.82 12.53 -6.85
N ALA A 133 -2.63 11.91 -7.01
CA ALA A 133 -2.52 10.49 -7.33
C ALA A 133 -3.10 9.60 -6.22
N ILE A 134 -2.81 9.91 -4.95
CA ILE A 134 -3.37 9.22 -3.78
C ILE A 134 -4.89 9.36 -3.75
N PHE A 135 -5.39 10.57 -3.97
CA PHE A 135 -6.82 10.85 -3.96
C PHE A 135 -7.55 10.09 -5.06
N VAL A 136 -7.07 10.17 -6.31
CA VAL A 136 -7.70 9.52 -7.46
C VAL A 136 -7.64 7.99 -7.35
N GLY A 137 -6.45 7.43 -7.08
CA GLY A 137 -6.27 5.98 -6.97
C GLY A 137 -7.00 5.40 -5.74
N GLY A 138 -6.94 6.10 -4.61
CA GLY A 138 -7.65 5.74 -3.39
C GLY A 138 -9.17 5.79 -3.55
N LEU A 139 -9.71 6.85 -4.14
CA LEU A 139 -11.15 7.01 -4.35
C LEU A 139 -11.69 5.95 -5.32
N ALA A 140 -10.97 5.68 -6.41
CA ALA A 140 -11.34 4.63 -7.38
C ALA A 140 -11.40 3.26 -6.71
N ALA A 141 -10.36 2.89 -5.94
CA ALA A 141 -10.31 1.60 -5.24
C ALA A 141 -11.35 1.47 -4.13
N TRP A 142 -11.62 2.55 -3.40
CA TRP A 142 -12.70 2.58 -2.41
C TRP A 142 -14.06 2.33 -3.07
N TRP A 143 -14.31 3.01 -4.18
CA TRP A 143 -15.57 2.90 -4.91
C TRP A 143 -15.77 1.50 -5.50
N SER A 144 -14.75 0.94 -6.17
CA SER A 144 -14.81 -0.42 -6.72
C SER A 144 -14.96 -1.46 -5.62
N GLY A 145 -14.18 -1.37 -4.53
CA GLY A 145 -14.25 -2.31 -3.40
C GLY A 145 -15.61 -2.34 -2.71
N LYS A 146 -16.32 -1.21 -2.65
CA LYS A 146 -17.63 -1.12 -2.00
C LYS A 146 -18.77 -1.75 -2.82
N ARG A 147 -18.64 -1.77 -4.15
CA ARG A 147 -19.70 -2.22 -5.08
C ARG A 147 -19.65 -3.70 -5.44
N VAL A 148 -18.52 -4.37 -5.23
CA VAL A 148 -18.34 -5.77 -5.65
C VAL A 148 -18.99 -6.75 -4.66
N PRO A 149 -19.70 -7.79 -5.14
CA PRO A 149 -20.28 -8.82 -4.27
C PRO A 149 -19.21 -9.67 -3.57
N MET A 150 -19.53 -10.20 -2.39
CA MET A 150 -18.58 -11.03 -1.60
C MET A 150 -18.07 -12.27 -2.35
N THR A 151 -18.87 -12.82 -3.25
CA THR A 151 -18.53 -13.97 -4.08
C THR A 151 -17.42 -13.64 -5.10
N ALA A 152 -17.32 -12.37 -5.50
CA ALA A 152 -16.34 -11.86 -6.44
C ALA A 152 -15.09 -11.29 -5.74
N MET A 153 -14.90 -11.53 -4.43
CA MET A 153 -13.70 -11.07 -3.73
C MET A 153 -12.39 -11.66 -4.30
N PRO A 154 -12.31 -12.93 -4.73
CA PRO A 154 -11.06 -13.49 -5.26
C PRO A 154 -10.47 -12.70 -6.44
N GLN A 155 -11.29 -12.30 -7.43
CA GLN A 155 -10.79 -11.54 -8.57
C GLN A 155 -10.33 -10.13 -8.17
N MET A 156 -11.02 -9.49 -7.22
CA MET A 156 -10.59 -8.17 -6.74
C MET A 156 -9.27 -8.26 -5.99
N VAL A 157 -9.07 -9.29 -5.18
CA VAL A 157 -7.79 -9.54 -4.51
C VAL A 157 -6.66 -9.69 -5.54
N ALA A 158 -6.89 -10.44 -6.62
CA ALA A 158 -5.94 -10.58 -7.72
C ALA A 158 -5.61 -9.21 -8.34
N LEU A 159 -6.63 -8.43 -8.72
CA LEU A 159 -6.45 -7.10 -9.33
C LEU A 159 -5.63 -6.16 -8.43
N TYR A 160 -5.97 -6.06 -7.14
CA TYR A 160 -5.28 -5.18 -6.19
C TYR A 160 -3.83 -5.63 -5.91
N ASN A 161 -3.56 -6.94 -5.92
CA ASN A 161 -2.20 -7.45 -5.82
C ASN A 161 -1.39 -7.08 -7.08
N GLY A 162 -2.02 -7.18 -8.25
CA GLY A 162 -1.44 -6.74 -9.52
C GLY A 162 -1.04 -5.28 -9.51
N MET A 163 -1.93 -4.38 -9.06
CA MET A 163 -1.60 -2.95 -8.96
C MET A 163 -0.41 -2.68 -8.04
N GLY A 164 -0.24 -3.46 -6.97
CA GLY A 164 0.97 -3.40 -6.14
C GLY A 164 2.25 -3.76 -6.90
N GLY A 165 2.21 -4.84 -7.70
CA GLY A 165 3.31 -5.24 -8.59
C GLY A 165 3.60 -4.20 -9.68
N GLY A 166 2.55 -3.62 -10.28
CA GLY A 166 2.67 -2.54 -11.26
C GLY A 166 3.30 -1.27 -10.67
N ALA A 167 2.96 -0.92 -9.43
CA ALA A 167 3.62 0.18 -8.71
C ALA A 167 5.10 -0.11 -8.46
N ALA A 168 5.45 -1.34 -8.05
CA ALA A 168 6.85 -1.74 -7.88
C ALA A 168 7.63 -1.67 -9.20
N ALA A 169 7.03 -2.09 -10.31
CA ALA A 169 7.62 -1.96 -11.65
C ALA A 169 7.81 -0.49 -12.05
N ALA A 170 6.86 0.39 -11.73
CA ALA A 170 6.98 1.83 -12.00
C ALA A 170 8.11 2.48 -11.19
N ILE A 171 8.25 2.14 -9.90
CA ILE A 171 9.38 2.61 -9.06
C ILE A 171 10.71 2.15 -9.65
N ALA A 172 10.80 0.89 -10.04
CA ALA A 172 12.02 0.35 -10.60
C ALA A 172 12.35 0.98 -11.96
N CYS A 173 11.34 1.25 -12.79
CA CYS A 173 11.50 2.00 -14.04
C CYS A 173 11.98 3.44 -13.79
N GLN A 174 11.47 4.13 -12.77
CA GLN A 174 11.94 5.45 -12.34
C GLN A 174 13.45 5.45 -12.06
N GLU A 175 13.93 4.46 -11.30
CA GLU A 175 15.35 4.35 -10.95
C GLU A 175 16.24 4.05 -12.17
N LEU A 176 15.74 3.29 -13.14
CA LEU A 176 16.44 3.07 -14.41
C LEU A 176 16.49 4.32 -15.28
N VAL A 177 15.40 5.10 -15.34
CA VAL A 177 15.30 6.34 -16.11
C VAL A 177 16.20 7.43 -15.54
N ARG A 178 16.26 7.55 -14.20
CA ARG A 178 17.17 8.50 -13.53
C ARG A 178 18.63 8.24 -13.87
N GLY A 179 18.99 6.96 -13.94
CA GLY A 179 20.36 6.51 -14.17
C GLY A 179 21.26 6.72 -12.96
N HIS A 180 22.09 5.73 -12.66
CA HIS A 180 23.10 5.79 -11.61
C HIS A 180 24.47 5.56 -12.25
N PRO A 181 25.18 6.62 -12.71
CA PRO A 181 26.29 6.49 -13.66
C PRO A 181 27.49 5.68 -13.15
N PHE A 182 27.56 5.35 -11.85
CA PHE A 182 28.71 4.65 -11.25
C PHE A 182 28.32 3.59 -10.21
N ALA A 183 27.06 3.13 -10.16
CA ALA A 183 26.61 2.16 -9.16
C ALA A 183 25.87 0.98 -9.82
N PRO A 184 26.51 -0.20 -9.98
CA PRO A 184 25.87 -1.35 -10.62
C PRO A 184 24.77 -1.97 -9.74
N ALA A 185 24.89 -1.92 -8.41
CA ALA A 185 23.94 -2.56 -7.51
C ALA A 185 22.51 -1.97 -7.61
N PRO A 186 22.28 -0.64 -7.58
CA PRO A 186 20.95 -0.06 -7.81
C PRO A 186 20.34 -0.45 -9.15
N VAL A 187 21.13 -0.50 -10.22
CA VAL A 187 20.66 -0.88 -11.56
C VAL A 187 20.20 -2.33 -11.57
N VAL A 188 20.98 -3.25 -11.01
CA VAL A 188 20.61 -4.68 -10.92
C VAL A 188 19.33 -4.86 -10.09
N LEU A 189 19.23 -4.20 -8.94
CA LEU A 189 18.03 -4.26 -8.10
C LEU A 189 16.81 -3.67 -8.80
N ALA A 190 16.97 -2.59 -9.57
CA ALA A 190 15.90 -2.01 -10.36
C ALA A 190 15.47 -2.94 -11.51
N VAL A 191 16.39 -3.59 -12.22
CA VAL A 191 16.03 -4.58 -13.26
C VAL A 191 15.25 -5.75 -12.66
N ILE A 192 15.71 -6.30 -11.53
CA ILE A 192 15.03 -7.40 -10.84
C ILE A 192 13.66 -6.95 -10.32
N GLY A 193 13.57 -5.77 -9.71
CA GLY A 193 12.33 -5.18 -9.22
C GLY A 193 11.31 -4.95 -10.35
N ALA A 194 11.77 -4.44 -11.50
CA ALA A 194 10.95 -4.25 -12.68
C ALA A 194 10.42 -5.59 -13.21
N LEU A 195 11.26 -6.62 -13.28
CA LEU A 195 10.88 -7.95 -13.74
C LEU A 195 9.85 -8.60 -12.80
N ILE A 196 10.09 -8.60 -11.50
CA ILE A 196 9.16 -9.18 -10.51
C ILE A 196 7.83 -8.41 -10.53
N GLY A 197 7.88 -7.08 -10.58
CA GLY A 197 6.70 -6.23 -10.65
C GLY A 197 5.87 -6.48 -11.91
N ALA A 198 6.51 -6.58 -13.08
CA ALA A 198 5.82 -6.83 -14.35
C ALA A 198 5.20 -8.24 -14.42
N VAL A 199 5.90 -9.26 -13.93
CA VAL A 199 5.36 -10.63 -13.83
C VAL A 199 4.19 -10.68 -12.86
N SER A 200 4.29 -10.03 -11.70
CA SER A 200 3.20 -9.95 -10.73
C SER A 200 1.98 -9.22 -11.29
N PHE A 201 2.19 -8.11 -12.00
CA PHE A 201 1.12 -7.33 -12.65
C PHE A 201 0.41 -8.14 -13.73
N SER A 202 1.15 -8.68 -14.71
CA SER A 202 0.58 -9.46 -15.82
C SER A 202 -0.11 -10.73 -15.34
N GLY A 203 0.50 -11.49 -14.43
CA GLY A 203 -0.13 -12.68 -13.83
C GLY A 203 -1.43 -12.36 -13.08
N SER A 204 -1.48 -11.22 -12.39
CA SER A 204 -2.67 -10.77 -11.68
C SER A 204 -3.81 -10.36 -12.62
N LEU A 205 -3.51 -9.75 -13.77
CA LEU A 205 -4.51 -9.43 -14.79
C LEU A 205 -5.10 -10.70 -15.42
N ILE A 206 -4.27 -11.69 -15.72
CA ILE A 206 -4.72 -12.98 -16.24
C ILE A 206 -5.58 -13.70 -15.19
N ALA A 207 -5.17 -13.70 -13.92
CA ALA A 207 -5.96 -14.29 -12.83
C ALA A 207 -7.31 -13.59 -12.64
N PHE A 208 -7.34 -12.26 -12.73
CA PHE A 208 -8.57 -11.48 -12.70
C PHE A 208 -9.51 -11.86 -13.85
N ALA A 209 -9.01 -11.88 -15.09
CA ALA A 209 -9.82 -12.21 -16.27
C ALA A 209 -10.44 -13.62 -16.16
N LYS A 210 -9.62 -14.61 -15.78
CA LYS A 210 -10.08 -15.99 -15.58
C LYS A 210 -11.18 -16.11 -14.52
N LEU A 211 -11.03 -15.42 -13.40
CA LEU A 211 -12.04 -15.44 -12.32
C LEU A 211 -13.30 -14.65 -12.67
N GLN A 212 -13.22 -13.69 -13.60
CA GLN A 212 -14.36 -12.98 -14.16
C GLN A 212 -15.10 -13.77 -15.25
N GLY A 213 -14.49 -14.83 -15.80
CA GLY A 213 -15.03 -15.59 -16.92
C GLY A 213 -14.83 -14.92 -18.28
N LEU A 214 -13.79 -14.08 -18.42
CA LEU A 214 -13.36 -13.46 -19.69
C LEU A 214 -12.36 -14.32 -20.45
#